data_AF-A0A0B6X979-F1
#
_entry.id   AF-A0A0B6X979-F1
#
_cell.length_a   1.000
_cell.length_b   1.000
_cell.length_c   1.000
_cell.angle_alpha   90.00
_cell.angle_beta   90.00
_cell.angle_gamma   90.00
#
_symmetry.space_group_name_H-M   'P 1'
#
loop_
_entity.id
_entity.type
_entity.pdbx_description
1 polymer ?
#
loop_
_entity_poly.entity_id
_entity_poly.type
_entity_poly.pdbx_seq_one_letter_code
_entity_poly.pdbx_strand_id
1 'polypeptide(L)' 'MTNEFENGRRQVARECLKELNNLPQYDDKKVTEILDKYTPKFKPLNHMRFSAKSVLGYYVRIIRKEIKNG' A
#
# COMPACT_ATOMS: atom_id res chain seq x y z
N MET A 1 18.02 9.53 7.29
CA MET A 1 18.18 8.06 7.50
C MET A 1 16.78 7.48 7.50
N THR A 2 16.29 6.95 6.38
CA THR A 2 14.94 6.37 6.32
C THR A 2 14.95 5.06 7.12
N ASN A 3 14.15 5.05 8.17
CA ASN A 3 13.96 3.92 9.07
C ASN A 3 13.65 2.64 8.25
N GLU A 4 14.28 1.51 8.56
CA GLU A 4 14.08 0.21 7.88
C GLU A 4 12.59 -0.16 7.76
N PHE A 5 11.79 0.17 8.77
CA PHE A 5 10.34 -0.01 8.75
C PHE A 5 9.63 0.90 7.72
N GLU A 6 10.11 2.11 7.48
CA GLU A 6 9.59 2.97 6.42
C GLU A 6 9.85 2.38 5.03
N ASN A 7 11.08 1.92 4.80
CA ASN A 7 11.44 1.29 3.53
C ASN A 7 10.60 0.03 3.28
N GLY A 8 10.43 -0.83 4.30
CA GLY A 8 9.55 -1.99 4.21
C GLY A 8 8.09 -1.62 3.90
N ARG A 9 7.53 -0.63 4.61
CA ARG A 9 6.15 -0.15 4.34
C ARG A 9 6.00 0.36 2.90
N ARG A 10 6.96 1.15 2.41
CA ARG A 10 6.96 1.67 1.04
C ARG A 10 7.11 0.55 0.00
N GLN A 11 7.92 -0.48 0.26
CA GLN A 11 8.07 -1.63 -0.63
C GLN A 11 6.74 -2.38 -0.80
N VAL A 12 6.11 -2.79 0.30
CA VAL A 12 4.82 -3.52 0.26
C VAL A 12 3.74 -2.67 -0.41
N ALA A 13 3.70 -1.36 -0.14
CA ALA A 13 2.76 -0.46 -0.79
C ALA A 13 3.00 -0.29 -2.30
N ARG A 14 4.26 -0.31 -2.77
CA ARG A 14 4.59 -0.32 -4.21
C ARG A 14 4.12 -1.59 -4.90
N GLU A 15 4.31 -2.76 -4.28
CA GLU A 15 3.80 -4.03 -4.80
C GLU A 15 2.28 -4.02 -4.89
N CYS A 16 1.60 -3.57 -3.83
CA CYS A 16 0.15 -3.40 -3.82
C CYS A 16 -0.32 -2.45 -4.93
N LEU A 17 0.34 -1.31 -5.11
CA LEU A 17 0.01 -0.35 -6.17
C LEU A 17 0.21 -0.94 -7.57
N LYS A 18 1.26 -1.73 -7.78
CA LYS A 18 1.51 -2.40 -9.06
C LYS A 18 0.36 -3.34 -9.43
N GLU A 19 -0.14 -4.13 -8.47
CA GLU A 19 -1.29 -5.01 -8.71
C GLU A 19 -2.59 -4.22 -8.93
N LEU A 20 -2.81 -3.14 -8.18
CA LEU A 20 -3.96 -2.23 -8.39
C LEU A 20 -3.93 -1.58 -9.78
N ASN A 21 -2.77 -1.19 -10.29
CA ASN A 21 -2.62 -0.59 -11.62
C ASN A 21 -2.80 -1.61 -12.76
N ASN A 22 -2.69 -2.91 -12.48
CA ASN A 22 -2.97 -3.97 -13.46
C ASN A 22 -4.46 -4.29 -13.58
N LEU A 23 -5.33 -3.66 -12.77
CA LEU A 23 -6.76 -3.82 -12.92
C LEU A 23 -7.21 -3.14 -14.24
N PRO A 24 -8.03 -3.82 -15.07
CA PRO A 24 -8.51 -3.25 -16.34
C PRO A 24 -9.45 -2.06 -16.13
N GLN A 25 -10.13 -2.01 -14.98
CA GLN A 25 -10.97 -0.91 -14.54
C GLN A 25 -10.95 -0.81 -13.02
N TYR A 26 -11.26 0.39 -12.50
CA TYR A 26 -11.42 0.57 -11.06
C TYR A 26 -12.65 -0.17 -10.56
N ASP A 27 -12.48 -1.00 -9.53
CA ASP A 27 -13.55 -1.79 -8.90
C ASP A 27 -13.28 -1.87 -7.40
N ASP A 28 -14.19 -1.35 -6.57
CA ASP A 28 -13.98 -1.26 -5.12
C ASP A 28 -13.84 -2.62 -4.43
N LYS A 29 -14.49 -3.67 -4.96
CA LYS A 29 -14.36 -5.02 -4.41
C LYS A 29 -12.96 -5.56 -4.69
N LYS A 30 -12.50 -5.48 -5.94
CA LYS A 30 -11.15 -5.92 -6.33
C LYS A 30 -10.06 -5.11 -5.62
N VAL A 31 -10.26 -3.81 -5.46
CA VAL A 31 -9.36 -2.95 -4.68
C VAL A 31 -9.29 -3.43 -3.23
N THR A 32 -10.44 -3.74 -2.62
CA THR A 32 -10.50 -4.26 -1.25
C THR A 32 -9.81 -5.62 -1.13
N GLU A 33 -10.05 -6.53 -2.06
CA GLU A 33 -9.42 -7.86 -2.11
C GLU A 33 -7.89 -7.76 -2.23
N ILE A 34 -7.39 -6.86 -3.10
CA ILE A 34 -5.95 -6.62 -3.24
C ILE A 34 -5.39 -6.03 -1.94
N LEU A 35 -6.05 -5.04 -1.33
CA LEU A 35 -5.59 -4.50 -0.04
C LEU A 35 -5.57 -5.58 1.06
N ASP A 36 -6.57 -6.46 1.13
CA ASP A 36 -6.59 -7.58 2.08
C ASP A 36 -5.44 -8.56 1.82
N LYS A 37 -5.13 -8.88 0.55
CA LYS A 37 -4.00 -9.75 0.18
C LYS A 37 -2.66 -9.23 0.71
N TYR A 38 -2.43 -7.92 0.72
CA TYR A 38 -1.18 -7.30 1.18
C TYR A 38 -1.19 -6.92 2.67
N THR A 39 -2.36 -6.84 3.31
CA THR A 39 -2.48 -6.44 4.72
C THR A 39 -1.68 -7.33 5.69
N PRO A 40 -1.67 -8.68 5.57
CA PRO A 40 -0.86 -9.55 6.44
C PRO A 40 0.65 -9.29 6.32
N LYS A 41 1.14 -9.02 5.10
CA LYS A 41 2.55 -8.67 4.84
C LYS A 41 2.90 -7.30 5.42
N PHE A 42 1.96 -6.36 5.37
CA PHE A 42 2.14 -5.01 5.90
C PHE A 42 2.07 -4.95 7.43
N LYS A 43 1.25 -5.80 8.05
CA LYS A 43 0.98 -5.79 9.50
C LYS A 43 2.23 -5.77 10.39
N PRO A 44 3.25 -6.63 10.22
CA PRO A 44 4.46 -6.59 11.06
C PRO A 44 5.29 -5.31 10.89
N LEU A 45 5.11 -4.60 9.77
CA LEU A 45 5.79 -3.34 9.45
C LEU A 45 5.04 -2.11 10.00
N ASN A 46 3.80 -2.30 10.46
CA ASN A 46 2.95 -1.21 10.93
C ASN A 46 3.02 -1.07 12.45
N HIS A 47 3.80 -0.09 12.92
CA HIS A 47 3.87 0.28 14.33
C HIS A 47 3.03 1.52 14.66
N MET A 48 2.11 1.91 13.77
CA MET A 48 1.18 3.02 14.00
C MET A 48 -0.07 2.56 14.74
N ARG A 49 -0.78 3.51 15.36
CA ARG A 49 -2.07 3.26 16.05
C ARG A 49 -3.21 2.82 15.11
N PHE A 50 -3.11 3.13 13.82
CA PHE A 50 -4.15 2.81 12.84
C PHE A 50 -4.03 1.38 12.32
N SER A 51 -5.14 0.85 11.80
CA SER A 51 -5.15 -0.49 11.21
C SER A 51 -4.14 -0.61 10.07
N ALA A 52 -3.51 -1.78 9.96
CA ALA A 52 -2.52 -2.05 8.90
C ALA A 52 -3.10 -1.78 7.51
N LYS A 53 -4.37 -2.12 7.27
CA LYS A 53 -5.07 -1.87 6.01
C LYS A 53 -5.24 -0.39 5.71
N SER A 54 -5.65 0.41 6.69
CA SER A 54 -5.79 1.87 6.53
C SER A 54 -4.44 2.54 6.23
N VAL A 55 -3.39 2.11 6.93
CA VAL A 55 -2.03 2.65 6.74
C VAL A 55 -1.46 2.22 5.37
N LEU A 56 -1.65 0.96 4.97
CA LEU A 56 -1.29 0.49 3.63
C LEU A 56 -1.96 1.33 2.55
N GLY A 57 -3.28 1.54 2.66
CA GLY A 57 -4.03 2.37 1.71
C GLY A 57 -3.52 3.82 1.65
N TYR A 58 -3.09 4.39 2.77
CA TYR A 58 -2.44 5.70 2.82
C TYR A 58 -1.11 5.72 2.03
N TYR A 59 -0.22 4.76 2.26
CA TYR A 59 1.05 4.67 1.53
C TYR A 59 0.84 4.47 0.03
N VAL A 60 -0.09 3.61 -0.37
CA VAL A 60 -0.46 3.40 -1.78
C VAL A 60 -0.86 4.73 -2.43
N ARG A 61 -1.70 5.54 -1.76
CA ARG A 61 -2.12 6.85 -2.26
C ARG A 61 -0.97 7.85 -2.36
N ILE A 62 -0.06 7.88 -1.38
CA ILE A 62 1.11 8.75 -1.42
C ILE A 62 2.00 8.40 -2.60
N ILE A 63 2.39 7.12 -2.72
CA ILE A 63 3.28 6.67 -3.78
C ILE A 63 2.66 6.91 -5.16
N ARG A 64 1.35 6.70 -5.30
CA ARG A 64 0.64 7.01 -6.55
C ARG A 64 0.72 8.50 -6.90
N LYS A 65 0.63 9.40 -5.91
CA LYS A 65 0.81 10.84 -6.13
C LYS A 65 2.26 11.19 -6.48
N GLU A 66 3.23 10.59 -5.80
CA GLU A 66 4.67 10.77 -6.10
C GLU A 66 4.98 10.38 -7.55
N ILE A 67 4.48 9.23 -8.03
CA ILE A 67 4.68 8.77 -9.41
C ILE A 67 4.00 9.70 -10.44
N LYS A 68 2.82 10.24 -10.12
CA LYS A 68 2.08 11.12 -11.04
C LYS A 68 2.71 12.51 -11.17
N ASN A 69 3.36 12.99 -10.11
CA ASN A 69 3.92 14.34 -10.02
C ASN A 69 5.44 14.40 -10.28
N GLY A 70 6.08 13.26 -10.52
CA GLY A 70 7.51 13.15 -10.80
C GLY A 70 7.82 12.84 -12.26
#